data_AF-A0A8H7V5M2-F1
#
_entry.id   AF-A0A8H7V5M2-F1
#
_cell.length_a   1.000
_cell.length_b   1.000
_cell.length_c   1.000
_cell.angle_alpha   90.00
_cell.angle_beta   90.00
_cell.angle_gamma   90.00
#
_symmetry.space_group_name_H-M   'P 1'
#
loop_
_entity.id
_entity.type
_entity.pdbx_description
1 polymer ?
#
loop_
_entity_poly.entity_id
_entity_poly.type
_entity_poly.pdbx_seq_one_letter_code
_entity_poly.pdbx_strand_id
1 'polypeptide(L)'
;MVVHHIEYRKEWASKMVGYSHFMETYNENDVTKVTPPILPEGQKQVVMVTQDESTFYSNESPANLWLLKNENPIRNKSPGGSIMVSEFQCPCHGTMRIKNWKSQKLFYAGTNRDGYWTWKDMREQIEDDVIPLFERLHPECQALFLLDQSSNHNAYAPSAKRVNSFNLKDTRLDSVNQCVILPGYYIGTDGEQKIQNFYTLEIKNEGKKNERRIWYRKGIETILKERGLGKWDKYKAQGKYWKAKCGNKEPNSDHSCCPYHMLENQPDFRAQKTALEELVIKAGHLYALYPKYHSLQENLDGFLDHVSPPDEIPVEIRQYYNRCWRYICAYNDMKDGNEAFTLDFSEEVAHGVFDFKDDVFDSKDDVFDSEDDVFDSMD
;
A
#
# COMPACT_ATOMS: atom_id res chain seq x y z
N MET A 1 -12.92 -14.65 -0.35
CA MET A 1 -11.48 -14.30 -0.48
C MET A 1 -11.09 -14.07 -1.93
N VAL A 2 -11.61 -14.83 -2.89
CA VAL A 2 -11.17 -14.75 -4.29
C VAL A 2 -11.71 -13.50 -5.01
N VAL A 3 -12.96 -13.09 -4.74
CA VAL A 3 -13.64 -12.02 -5.51
C VAL A 3 -13.05 -10.63 -5.27
N HIS A 4 -12.90 -10.19 -4.00
CA HIS A 4 -12.29 -8.89 -3.69
C HIS A 4 -10.82 -8.77 -4.11
N HIS A 5 -10.07 -9.88 -4.07
CA HIS A 5 -8.69 -9.90 -4.56
C HIS A 5 -8.62 -9.75 -6.08
N ILE A 6 -9.58 -10.30 -6.83
CA ILE A 6 -9.63 -10.15 -8.29
C ILE A 6 -10.01 -8.72 -8.68
N GLU A 7 -11.02 -8.14 -8.04
CA GLU A 7 -11.47 -6.77 -8.31
C GLU A 7 -10.35 -5.75 -8.01
N TYR A 8 -9.71 -5.86 -6.85
CA TYR A 8 -8.54 -5.04 -6.52
C TYR A 8 -7.41 -5.18 -7.54
N ARG A 9 -7.13 -6.42 -8.00
CA ARG A 9 -6.08 -6.66 -9.01
C ARG A 9 -6.41 -6.01 -10.35
N LYS A 10 -7.68 -6.03 -10.77
CA LYS A 10 -8.12 -5.41 -12.02
C LYS A 10 -8.00 -3.89 -11.96
N GLU A 11 -8.53 -3.28 -10.90
CA GLU A 11 -8.42 -1.83 -10.67
C GLU A 11 -6.95 -1.40 -10.60
N TRP A 12 -6.13 -2.17 -9.88
CA TRP A 12 -4.71 -1.92 -9.78
C TRP A 12 -4.00 -2.06 -11.13
N ALA A 13 -4.24 -3.12 -11.90
CA ALA A 13 -3.61 -3.34 -13.20
C ALA A 13 -3.98 -2.25 -14.20
N SER A 14 -5.26 -1.88 -14.28
CA SER A 14 -5.73 -0.78 -15.13
C SER A 14 -5.07 0.55 -14.75
N LYS A 15 -4.98 0.86 -13.45
CA LYS A 15 -4.25 2.04 -12.95
C LYS A 15 -2.77 2.03 -13.34
N MET A 16 -2.10 0.88 -13.22
CA MET A 16 -0.70 0.74 -13.62
C MET A 16 -0.53 0.94 -15.12
N VAL A 17 -1.37 0.33 -15.96
CA VAL A 17 -1.38 0.57 -17.42
C VAL A 17 -1.60 2.06 -17.73
N GLY A 18 -2.45 2.75 -16.98
CA GLY A 18 -2.58 4.21 -17.08
C GLY A 18 -1.24 4.94 -16.89
N TYR A 19 -0.45 4.54 -15.89
CA TYR A 19 0.85 5.15 -15.64
C TYR A 19 1.93 4.79 -16.66
N SER A 20 1.87 3.62 -17.30
CA SER A 20 2.91 3.18 -18.25
C SER A 20 3.08 4.12 -19.44
N HIS A 21 2.01 4.81 -19.85
CA HIS A 21 2.02 5.80 -20.93
C HIS A 21 2.97 6.98 -20.68
N PHE A 22 3.30 7.24 -19.41
CA PHE A 22 4.20 8.30 -18.99
C PHE A 22 5.59 7.77 -18.61
N MET A 23 5.88 6.49 -18.82
CA MET A 23 7.15 5.86 -18.44
C MET A 23 8.03 5.56 -19.65
N GLU A 24 9.34 5.49 -19.41
CA GLU A 24 10.27 4.90 -20.37
C GLU A 24 9.97 3.41 -20.58
N THR A 25 10.19 2.93 -21.80
CA THR A 25 10.17 1.50 -22.11
C THR A 25 11.57 1.01 -22.45
N TYR A 26 11.89 -0.20 -22.01
CA TYR A 26 13.20 -0.84 -22.21
C TYR A 26 13.05 -2.01 -23.16
N ASN A 27 13.81 -2.05 -24.25
CA ASN A 27 13.69 -3.10 -25.25
C ASN A 27 14.00 -4.49 -24.64
N GLU A 28 13.18 -5.49 -24.94
CA GLU A 28 13.31 -6.82 -24.33
C GLU A 28 14.57 -7.57 -24.77
N ASN A 29 14.99 -7.41 -26.02
CA ASN A 29 16.17 -8.07 -26.57
C ASN A 29 17.46 -7.35 -26.22
N ASP A 30 17.37 -6.05 -25.93
CA ASP A 30 18.49 -5.18 -25.59
C ASP A 30 18.04 -4.06 -24.65
N VAL A 31 18.03 -4.36 -23.35
CA VAL A 31 17.55 -3.43 -22.32
C VAL A 31 18.35 -2.13 -22.22
N THR A 32 19.48 -2.01 -22.92
CA THR A 32 20.22 -0.74 -23.02
C THR A 32 19.49 0.28 -23.89
N LYS A 33 18.65 -0.18 -24.83
CA LYS A 33 17.80 0.67 -25.67
C LYS A 33 16.57 1.12 -24.91
N VAL A 34 16.48 2.44 -24.74
CA VAL A 34 15.39 3.12 -24.01
C VAL A 34 14.57 3.91 -25.00
N THR A 35 13.24 3.80 -24.92
CA THR A 35 12.31 4.67 -25.64
C THR A 35 11.64 5.61 -24.64
N PRO A 36 11.81 6.93 -24.75
CA PRO A 36 11.13 7.88 -23.87
C PRO A 36 9.62 7.92 -24.17
N PRO A 37 8.78 8.24 -23.18
CA PRO A 37 7.35 8.40 -23.38
C PRO A 37 7.03 9.64 -24.22
N ILE A 38 5.91 9.58 -24.95
CA ILE A 38 5.32 10.77 -25.58
C ILE A 38 4.42 11.43 -24.55
N LEU A 39 4.89 12.54 -23.96
CA LEU A 39 4.18 13.23 -22.90
C LEU A 39 3.18 14.25 -23.45
N PRO A 40 1.91 14.23 -23.02
CA PRO A 40 0.98 15.33 -23.22
C PRO A 40 1.49 16.63 -22.56
N GLU A 41 1.02 17.78 -23.04
CA GLU A 41 1.39 19.07 -22.47
C GLU A 41 1.03 19.15 -20.97
N GLY A 42 2.00 19.55 -20.15
CA GLY A 42 1.84 19.67 -18.70
C GLY A 42 1.95 18.36 -17.91
N GLN A 43 2.12 17.21 -18.55
CA GLN A 43 2.34 15.93 -17.87
C GLN A 43 3.81 15.67 -17.60
N LYS A 44 4.10 15.01 -16.47
CA LYS A 44 5.46 14.62 -16.07
C LYS A 44 5.74 13.18 -16.46
N GLN A 45 7.00 12.90 -16.83
CA GLN A 45 7.47 11.53 -16.93
C GLN A 45 7.34 10.85 -15.56
N VAL A 46 6.83 9.62 -15.55
CA VAL A 46 6.75 8.79 -14.36
C VAL A 46 7.94 7.84 -14.34
N VAL A 47 8.58 7.71 -13.18
CA VAL A 47 9.70 6.78 -12.97
C VAL A 47 9.31 5.80 -11.88
N MET A 48 9.35 4.50 -12.19
CA MET A 48 9.08 3.46 -11.22
C MET A 48 10.23 3.39 -10.20
N VAL A 49 9.87 3.41 -8.91
CA VAL A 49 10.78 3.20 -7.78
C VAL A 49 10.26 2.01 -6.99
N THR A 50 11.05 0.93 -6.93
CA THR A 50 10.71 -0.27 -6.16
C THR A 50 11.70 -0.45 -5.02
N GLN A 51 11.34 -1.26 -4.03
CA GLN A 51 12.18 -1.54 -2.88
C GLN A 51 11.91 -2.93 -2.34
N ASP A 52 12.95 -3.50 -1.75
CA ASP A 52 12.88 -4.71 -0.95
C ASP A 52 13.83 -4.63 0.27
N GLU A 53 13.65 -5.55 1.20
CA GLU A 53 14.45 -5.73 2.41
C GLU A 53 15.08 -7.13 2.42
N SER A 54 16.40 -7.19 2.44
CA SER A 54 17.15 -8.45 2.56
C SER A 54 17.95 -8.47 3.85
N THR A 55 17.98 -9.61 4.52
CA THR A 55 18.78 -9.79 5.75
C THR A 55 19.89 -10.80 5.50
N PHE A 56 21.13 -10.38 5.74
CA PHE A 56 22.32 -11.19 5.59
C PHE A 56 22.91 -11.52 6.95
N TYR A 57 23.43 -12.74 7.10
CA TYR A 57 24.00 -13.22 8.36
C TYR A 57 25.50 -13.45 8.26
N SER A 58 26.26 -13.11 9.31
CA SER A 58 27.73 -13.20 9.31
C SER A 58 28.26 -14.63 9.11
N ASN A 59 27.49 -15.64 9.53
CA ASN A 59 27.84 -17.05 9.37
C ASN A 59 26.95 -17.76 8.35
N GLU A 60 26.30 -17.00 7.45
CA GLU A 60 25.54 -17.57 6.36
C GLU A 60 26.45 -18.47 5.52
N SER A 61 26.01 -19.71 5.31
CA SER A 61 26.78 -20.74 4.63
C SER A 61 25.95 -21.33 3.51
N PRO A 62 26.56 -21.72 2.37
CA PRO A 62 25.84 -22.36 1.29
C PRO A 62 24.99 -23.53 1.77
N ALA A 63 23.74 -23.59 1.30
CA ALA A 63 22.82 -24.68 1.62
C ALA A 63 23.40 -26.05 1.20
N ASN A 64 24.10 -26.06 0.07
CA ASN A 64 24.76 -27.24 -0.50
C ASN A 64 26.28 -27.04 -0.55
N LEU A 65 27.04 -28.08 -0.19
CA LEU A 65 28.50 -28.12 -0.26
C LEU A 65 28.94 -29.39 -0.99
N TRP A 66 29.89 -29.26 -1.91
CA TRP A 66 30.60 -30.40 -2.47
C TRP A 66 31.81 -30.71 -1.60
N LEU A 67 31.84 -31.88 -1.00
CA LEU A 67 32.85 -32.30 -0.04
C LEU A 67 33.58 -33.53 -0.56
N LEU A 68 34.87 -33.63 -0.27
CA LEU A 68 35.60 -34.88 -0.52
C LEU A 68 35.12 -35.97 0.44
N LYS A 69 35.29 -37.23 0.04
CA LYS A 69 34.96 -38.38 0.88
C LYS A 69 35.74 -38.29 2.20
N ASN A 70 35.02 -38.25 3.32
CA ASN A 70 35.50 -38.09 4.71
C ASN A 70 35.73 -36.64 5.21
N GLU A 71 35.34 -35.61 4.47
CA GLU A 71 35.31 -34.24 4.99
C GLU A 71 34.03 -33.97 5.79
N ASN A 72 34.18 -33.34 6.95
CA ASN A 72 33.06 -32.86 7.77
C ASN A 72 33.23 -31.35 8.01
N PRO A 73 32.49 -30.49 7.29
CA PRO A 73 32.59 -29.05 7.49
C PRO A 73 32.02 -28.68 8.87
N ILE A 74 32.83 -28.00 9.67
CA ILE A 74 32.38 -27.44 10.95
C ILE A 74 31.71 -26.09 10.65
N ARG A 75 30.43 -25.98 10.97
CA ARG A 75 29.66 -24.73 10.87
C ARG A 75 29.50 -24.10 12.25
N ASN A 76 29.53 -22.77 12.30
CA ASN A 76 29.16 -22.05 13.52
C ASN A 76 27.70 -22.40 13.87
N LYS A 77 27.42 -22.60 15.17
CA LYS A 77 26.08 -23.00 15.64
C LYS A 77 25.03 -21.91 15.47
N SER A 78 25.43 -20.64 15.48
CA SER A 78 24.52 -19.51 15.29
C SER A 78 24.79 -18.82 13.94
N PRO A 79 23.77 -18.18 13.34
CA PRO A 79 23.92 -17.36 12.14
C PRO A 79 24.90 -16.17 12.31
N GLY A 80 25.33 -15.87 13.54
CA GLY A 80 26.13 -14.69 13.83
C GLY A 80 25.28 -13.42 13.85
N GLY A 81 25.93 -12.26 13.72
CA GLY A 81 25.21 -10.99 13.63
C GLY A 81 24.55 -10.84 12.26
N SER A 82 23.37 -10.23 12.23
CA SER A 82 22.69 -9.88 10.99
C SER A 82 22.91 -8.42 10.58
N ILE A 83 22.81 -8.19 9.28
CA ILE A 83 22.70 -6.87 8.66
C ILE A 83 21.50 -6.94 7.72
N MET A 84 20.51 -6.08 7.96
CA MET A 84 19.42 -5.87 7.02
C MET A 84 19.81 -4.74 6.07
N VAL A 85 19.54 -4.93 4.79
CA VAL A 85 19.70 -3.94 3.73
C VAL A 85 18.30 -3.61 3.24
N SER A 86 17.90 -2.34 3.39
CA SER A 86 16.69 -1.81 2.78
C SER A 86 17.09 -0.90 1.62
N GLU A 87 16.61 -1.19 0.42
CA GLU A 87 17.13 -0.53 -0.78
C GLU A 87 16.03 -0.14 -1.77
N PHE A 88 15.98 1.14 -2.14
CA PHE A 88 15.12 1.64 -3.21
C PHE A 88 15.90 1.74 -4.52
N GLN A 89 15.31 1.23 -5.59
CA GLN A 89 15.91 1.19 -6.93
C GLN A 89 14.95 1.70 -8.00
N CYS A 90 15.51 2.24 -9.09
CA CYS A 90 14.77 2.65 -10.28
C CYS A 90 15.44 2.13 -11.56
N PRO A 91 14.70 1.89 -12.67
CA PRO A 91 15.26 1.29 -13.89
C PRO A 91 16.35 2.10 -14.61
N CYS A 92 16.44 3.41 -14.33
CA CYS A 92 17.44 4.28 -14.93
C CYS A 92 18.77 4.31 -14.14
N HIS A 93 18.73 4.21 -12.81
CA HIS A 93 19.91 4.36 -11.95
C HIS A 93 20.23 3.13 -11.08
N GLY A 94 19.38 2.10 -11.08
CA GLY A 94 19.44 1.05 -10.07
C GLY A 94 19.33 1.66 -8.68
N THR A 95 20.29 1.41 -7.79
CA THR A 95 20.43 2.15 -6.52
C THR A 95 20.62 3.64 -6.80
N MET A 96 19.65 4.48 -6.43
CA MET A 96 19.79 5.92 -6.56
C MET A 96 20.95 6.45 -5.71
N ARG A 97 21.87 7.17 -6.34
CA ARG A 97 23.09 7.64 -5.68
C ARG A 97 23.56 8.99 -6.21
N ILE A 98 23.98 9.86 -5.29
CA ILE A 98 24.73 11.08 -5.56
C ILE A 98 25.94 11.08 -4.62
N LYS A 99 27.14 10.83 -5.16
CA LYS A 99 28.38 10.68 -4.37
C LYS A 99 28.21 9.62 -3.26
N ASN A 100 28.25 10.03 -1.99
CA ASN A 100 28.12 9.14 -0.83
C ASN A 100 26.67 9.00 -0.33
N TRP A 101 25.73 9.75 -0.91
CA TRP A 101 24.33 9.68 -0.55
C TRP A 101 23.63 8.66 -1.43
N LYS A 102 22.99 7.67 -0.82
CA LYS A 102 22.37 6.53 -1.51
C LYS A 102 21.01 6.22 -0.93
N SER A 103 20.13 5.66 -1.74
CA SER A 103 18.79 5.21 -1.33
C SER A 103 18.78 3.91 -0.52
N GLN A 104 19.95 3.34 -0.26
CA GLN A 104 20.16 2.11 0.52
C GLN A 104 20.49 2.44 1.98
N LYS A 105 19.76 1.83 2.92
CA LYS A 105 20.04 1.89 4.36
C LYS A 105 20.51 0.53 4.86
N LEU A 106 21.59 0.54 5.63
CA LEU A 106 22.07 -0.64 6.36
C LEU A 106 21.54 -0.56 7.78
N PHE A 107 20.99 -1.67 8.28
CA PHE A 107 20.41 -1.77 9.61
C PHE A 107 20.97 -2.99 10.33
N TYR A 108 21.65 -2.77 11.46
CA TYR A 108 22.31 -3.82 12.22
C TYR A 108 21.34 -4.34 13.28
N ALA A 109 20.58 -5.38 12.94
CA ALA A 109 19.57 -5.95 13.83
C ALA A 109 20.18 -6.63 15.07
N GLY A 110 19.49 -6.50 16.21
CA GLY A 110 19.79 -7.23 17.46
C GLY A 110 19.86 -6.38 18.73
N THR A 111 19.80 -7.05 19.89
CA THR A 111 19.97 -6.42 21.21
C THR A 111 21.37 -5.79 21.33
N ASN A 112 21.44 -4.53 21.80
CA ASN A 112 22.67 -3.69 21.81
C ASN A 112 23.17 -3.29 20.41
N ARG A 113 22.30 -3.33 19.40
CA ARG A 113 22.50 -2.75 18.08
C ARG A 113 21.30 -1.85 17.75
N ASP A 114 20.84 -1.81 16.50
CA ASP A 114 19.80 -0.89 16.04
C ASP A 114 18.38 -1.37 16.39
N GLY A 115 18.24 -2.57 16.98
CA GLY A 115 16.96 -3.11 17.43
C GLY A 115 16.19 -3.84 16.32
N TYR A 116 14.93 -3.48 16.12
CA TYR A 116 14.03 -4.05 15.12
C TYR A 116 13.64 -2.99 14.10
N TRP A 117 13.70 -3.33 12.82
CA TRP A 117 13.24 -2.47 11.74
C TRP A 117 11.71 -2.30 11.79
N THR A 118 11.26 -1.06 11.77
CA THR A 118 9.84 -0.71 11.84
C THR A 118 9.43 0.21 10.69
N TRP A 119 8.12 0.39 10.51
CA TRP A 119 7.58 1.37 9.57
C TRP A 119 8.13 2.80 9.78
N LYS A 120 8.60 3.15 10.98
CA LYS A 120 9.20 4.47 11.25
C LYS A 120 10.56 4.61 10.58
N ASP A 121 11.38 3.57 10.64
CA ASP A 121 12.72 3.57 10.05
C ASP A 121 12.64 3.65 8.52
N MET A 122 11.64 2.98 7.95
CA MET A 122 11.33 3.06 6.53
C MET A 122 10.74 4.41 6.12
N ARG A 123 9.86 4.98 6.94
CA ARG A 123 9.34 6.34 6.73
C ARG A 123 10.49 7.34 6.69
N GLU A 124 11.41 7.26 7.66
CA GLU A 124 12.60 8.10 7.74
C GLU A 124 13.48 7.93 6.49
N GLN A 125 13.74 6.69 6.06
CA GLN A 125 14.49 6.45 4.81
C GLN A 125 13.82 7.09 3.60
N ILE A 126 12.49 6.96 3.45
CA ILE A 126 11.76 7.57 2.32
C ILE A 126 11.82 9.10 2.39
N GLU A 127 11.55 9.67 3.56
CA GLU A 127 11.45 11.12 3.79
C GLU A 127 12.81 11.82 3.66
N ASP A 128 13.86 11.24 4.24
CA ASP A 128 15.16 11.91 4.38
C ASP A 128 16.12 11.58 3.24
N ASP A 129 16.07 10.36 2.70
CA ASP A 129 17.01 9.90 1.68
C ASP A 129 16.36 9.72 0.30
N VAL A 130 15.30 8.93 0.21
CA VAL A 130 14.83 8.41 -1.10
C VAL A 130 14.13 9.48 -1.93
N ILE A 131 13.16 10.21 -1.36
CA ILE A 131 12.47 11.29 -2.07
C ILE A 131 13.46 12.40 -2.47
N PRO A 132 14.30 12.92 -1.55
CA PRO A 132 15.23 14.00 -1.90
C PRO A 132 16.33 13.58 -2.89
N LEU A 133 16.74 12.29 -2.91
CA LEU A 133 17.61 11.74 -3.96
C LEU A 133 16.88 11.66 -5.30
N PHE A 134 15.66 11.12 -5.29
CA PHE A 134 14.84 10.97 -6.49
C PHE A 134 14.64 12.33 -7.19
N GLU A 135 14.21 13.35 -6.45
CA GLU A 135 13.96 14.69 -7.00
C GLU A 135 15.21 15.34 -7.59
N ARG A 136 16.39 15.03 -7.05
CA ARG A 136 17.67 15.54 -7.60
C ARG A 136 18.10 14.81 -8.86
N LEU A 137 17.85 13.50 -8.93
CA LEU A 137 18.15 12.69 -10.11
C LEU A 137 17.11 12.92 -11.21
N HIS A 138 15.88 13.32 -10.86
CA HIS A 138 14.74 13.44 -11.77
C HIS A 138 13.90 14.71 -11.50
N PRO A 139 14.43 15.93 -11.68
CA PRO A 139 13.79 17.18 -11.27
C PRO A 139 12.40 17.45 -11.89
N GLU A 140 12.14 16.90 -13.08
CA GLU A 140 10.87 17.08 -13.80
C GLU A 140 10.02 15.80 -13.87
N CYS A 141 10.39 14.77 -13.11
CA CYS A 141 9.64 13.50 -13.10
C CYS A 141 8.79 13.36 -11.83
N GLN A 142 7.90 12.39 -11.87
CA GLN A 142 7.12 11.93 -10.73
C GLN A 142 7.52 10.49 -10.41
N ALA A 143 7.87 10.19 -9.16
CA ALA A 143 8.12 8.81 -8.75
C ALA A 143 6.80 8.04 -8.63
N LEU A 144 6.79 6.79 -9.06
CA LEU A 144 5.80 5.78 -8.66
C LEU A 144 6.46 4.78 -7.73
N PHE A 145 6.20 4.92 -6.43
CA PHE A 145 6.64 3.99 -5.41
C PHE A 145 5.78 2.72 -5.47
N LEU A 146 6.43 1.59 -5.79
CA LEU A 146 5.78 0.29 -5.93
C LEU A 146 6.40 -0.72 -4.96
N LEU A 147 5.70 -0.94 -3.85
CA LEU A 147 6.19 -1.71 -2.70
C LEU A 147 5.39 -2.99 -2.46
N ASP A 148 5.95 -3.95 -1.73
CA ASP A 148 5.26 -5.19 -1.36
C ASP A 148 4.15 -4.95 -0.29
N GLN A 149 3.35 -5.97 0.05
CA GLN A 149 2.32 -5.84 1.10
C GLN A 149 2.81 -6.18 2.51
N SER A 150 4.07 -5.89 2.85
CA SER A 150 4.58 -6.10 4.21
C SER A 150 3.76 -5.32 5.25
N SER A 151 3.84 -5.76 6.52
CA SER A 151 3.17 -5.09 7.62
C SER A 151 3.69 -3.66 7.85
N ASN A 152 4.96 -3.40 7.52
CA ASN A 152 5.56 -2.07 7.58
C ASN A 152 4.96 -1.15 6.51
N HIS A 153 4.76 -1.64 5.28
CA HIS A 153 4.17 -0.84 4.18
C HIS A 153 2.69 -0.53 4.40
N ASN A 154 2.00 -1.44 5.10
CA ASN A 154 0.60 -1.30 5.49
C ASN A 154 0.41 -0.61 6.84
N ALA A 155 1.47 -0.07 7.44
CA ALA A 155 1.37 0.64 8.71
C ALA A 155 0.65 1.98 8.51
N TYR A 156 -0.25 2.29 9.43
CA TYR A 156 -0.98 3.55 9.46
C TYR A 156 -0.40 4.47 10.53
N ALA A 157 -0.51 5.78 10.31
CA ALA A 157 -0.17 6.76 11.33
C ALA A 157 -1.01 6.55 12.60
N PRO A 158 -0.50 6.89 13.80
CA PRO A 158 -1.28 6.81 15.04
C PRO A 158 -2.60 7.60 14.98
N SER A 159 -2.64 8.64 14.15
CA SER A 159 -3.80 9.50 13.91
C SER A 159 -4.84 8.92 12.93
N ALA A 160 -4.56 7.78 12.31
CA ALA A 160 -5.40 7.18 11.29
C ALA A 160 -6.71 6.63 11.85
N LYS A 161 -7.78 6.79 11.06
CA LYS A 161 -9.13 6.29 11.34
C LYS A 161 -9.22 4.80 11.03
N ARG A 162 -8.70 3.96 11.93
CA ARG A 162 -8.84 2.51 11.82
C ARG A 162 -9.89 2.00 12.77
N VAL A 163 -10.83 1.20 12.27
CA VAL A 163 -11.91 0.63 13.10
C VAL A 163 -11.36 -0.19 14.28
N ASN A 164 -10.24 -0.90 14.08
CA ASN A 164 -9.58 -1.66 15.16
C ASN A 164 -8.97 -0.78 16.26
N SER A 165 -8.82 0.54 16.03
CA SER A 165 -8.45 1.50 17.06
C SER A 165 -9.63 1.89 17.97
N PHE A 166 -10.87 1.50 17.63
CA PHE A 166 -12.07 1.86 18.39
C PHE A 166 -12.63 0.66 19.18
N ASN A 167 -13.14 0.98 20.37
CA ASN A 167 -13.97 0.06 21.14
C ASN A 167 -15.44 0.24 20.72
N LEU A 168 -16.29 -0.74 21.00
CA LEU A 168 -17.72 -0.60 20.71
C LEU A 168 -18.37 0.56 21.49
N LYS A 169 -17.97 0.70 22.76
CA LYS A 169 -18.45 1.73 23.68
C LYS A 169 -17.38 2.79 23.92
N ASP A 170 -17.84 3.97 24.36
CA ASP A 170 -16.96 5.08 24.71
C ASP A 170 -15.92 4.65 25.74
N THR A 171 -14.68 5.09 25.54
CA THR A 171 -13.54 4.72 26.36
C THR A 171 -12.96 5.97 27.00
N ARG A 172 -12.91 6.00 28.33
CA ARG A 172 -12.23 7.06 29.07
C ARG A 172 -10.73 7.02 28.75
N LEU A 173 -10.15 8.20 28.54
CA LEU A 173 -8.73 8.38 28.30
C LEU A 173 -8.04 8.91 29.56
N ASP A 174 -6.79 8.50 29.74
CA ASP A 174 -5.96 8.91 30.88
C ASP A 174 -5.33 10.29 30.66
N SER A 175 -5.13 10.67 29.40
CA SER A 175 -4.50 11.94 29.00
C SER A 175 -4.98 12.41 27.63
N VAL A 176 -4.96 13.72 27.42
CA VAL A 176 -5.22 14.36 26.12
C VAL A 176 -4.23 13.89 25.04
N ASN A 177 -3.04 13.42 25.42
CA ASN A 177 -2.05 12.89 24.47
C ASN A 177 -2.51 11.57 23.81
N GLN A 178 -3.55 10.91 24.35
CA GLN A 178 -4.19 9.75 23.72
C GLN A 178 -5.24 10.17 22.67
N CYS A 179 -5.54 11.48 22.54
CA CYS A 179 -6.42 12.03 21.54
C CYS A 179 -5.70 12.22 20.19
N VAL A 180 -5.21 11.14 19.61
CA VAL A 180 -4.37 11.18 18.40
C VAL A 180 -5.17 11.12 17.09
N ILE A 181 -6.37 10.56 17.09
CA ILE A 181 -7.15 10.32 15.86
C ILE A 181 -7.71 11.64 15.33
N LEU A 182 -7.40 11.98 14.08
CA LEU A 182 -7.88 13.23 13.48
C LEU A 182 -9.40 13.17 13.21
N PRO A 183 -10.09 14.33 13.19
CA PRO A 183 -11.49 14.39 12.81
C PRO A 183 -11.74 13.71 11.45
N GLY A 184 -12.85 13.00 11.37
CA GLY A 184 -13.34 12.35 10.15
C GLY A 184 -14.46 13.16 9.51
N TYR A 185 -15.07 12.56 8.50
CA TYR A 185 -16.26 13.10 7.87
C TYR A 185 -17.26 11.99 7.59
N TYR A 186 -18.52 12.35 7.39
CA TYR A 186 -19.54 11.43 6.90
C TYR A 186 -20.55 12.20 6.07
N ILE A 187 -21.24 11.49 5.20
CA ILE A 187 -22.39 12.04 4.47
C ILE A 187 -23.62 11.84 5.34
N GLY A 188 -24.26 12.93 5.74
CA GLY A 188 -25.50 12.89 6.51
C GLY A 188 -26.66 12.34 5.71
N THR A 189 -27.79 12.07 6.38
CA THR A 189 -29.04 11.66 5.72
C THR A 189 -29.62 12.73 4.80
N ASP A 190 -29.15 13.97 4.94
CA ASP A 190 -29.43 15.12 4.10
C ASP A 190 -28.48 15.23 2.89
N GLY A 191 -27.54 14.30 2.70
CA GLY A 191 -26.57 14.32 1.62
C GLY A 191 -25.36 15.25 1.89
N GLU A 192 -25.37 16.02 2.98
CA GLU A 192 -24.29 16.96 3.29
C GLU A 192 -23.11 16.27 3.98
N GLN A 193 -21.89 16.68 3.60
CA GLN A 193 -20.69 16.26 4.28
C GLN A 193 -20.55 16.94 5.65
N LYS A 194 -20.51 16.16 6.71
CA LYS A 194 -20.40 16.62 8.10
C LYS A 194 -19.09 16.17 8.73
N ILE A 195 -18.46 17.05 9.49
CA ILE A 195 -17.25 16.74 10.26
C ILE A 195 -17.64 15.94 11.51
N GLN A 196 -16.90 14.87 11.79
CA GLN A 196 -17.08 14.09 13.01
C GLN A 196 -15.81 14.10 13.88
N ASN A 197 -15.95 14.64 15.08
CA ASN A 197 -14.95 14.49 16.13
C ASN A 197 -15.11 13.13 16.82
N PHE A 198 -14.00 12.42 17.04
CA PHE A 198 -13.97 11.11 17.69
C PHE A 198 -13.75 11.17 19.21
N TYR A 199 -13.73 12.37 19.77
CA TYR A 199 -13.52 12.59 21.19
C TYR A 199 -14.61 13.48 21.76
N THR A 200 -14.94 13.25 23.03
CA THR A 200 -15.78 14.13 23.85
C THR A 200 -15.01 14.57 25.08
N LEU A 201 -15.24 15.81 25.50
CA LEU A 201 -14.67 16.38 26.71
C LEU A 201 -15.78 16.58 27.74
N GLU A 202 -15.64 15.94 28.90
CA GLU A 202 -16.49 16.16 30.06
C GLU A 202 -15.72 17.04 31.08
N ILE A 203 -16.37 18.11 31.55
CA ILE A 203 -15.84 19.00 32.59
C ILE A 203 -16.59 18.72 33.89
N LYS A 204 -15.89 18.19 34.90
CA LYS A 204 -16.46 17.95 36.23
C LYS A 204 -15.95 18.99 37.21
N ASN A 205 -16.87 19.63 37.94
CA ASN A 205 -16.55 20.59 38.98
C ASN A 205 -16.36 19.85 40.31
N GLU A 206 -15.12 19.72 40.77
CA GLU A 206 -14.76 19.16 42.08
C GLU A 206 -14.55 20.31 43.08
N GLY A 207 -15.61 21.09 43.33
CA GLY A 207 -15.64 22.20 44.31
C GLY A 207 -15.36 23.59 43.71
N LYS A 208 -15.14 24.59 44.59
CA LYS A 208 -15.17 26.03 44.22
C LYS A 208 -14.06 26.49 43.26
N LYS A 209 -12.99 25.70 43.01
CA LYS A 209 -11.85 26.08 42.15
C LYS A 209 -11.15 24.94 41.39
N ASN A 210 -11.64 23.70 41.46
CA ASN A 210 -11.00 22.57 40.78
C ASN A 210 -11.91 22.02 39.67
N GLU A 211 -11.55 22.31 38.43
CA GLU A 211 -12.15 21.72 37.24
C GLU A 211 -11.33 20.51 36.80
N ARG A 212 -12.00 19.36 36.67
CA ARG A 212 -11.40 18.16 36.11
C ARG A 212 -11.90 17.95 34.69
N ARG A 213 -10.97 17.96 33.74
CA ARG A 213 -11.20 17.65 32.33
C ARG A 213 -10.99 16.17 32.09
N ILE A 214 -12.03 15.48 31.62
CA ILE A 214 -11.99 14.05 31.31
C ILE A 214 -12.30 13.87 29.83
N TRP A 215 -11.36 13.27 29.10
CA TRP A 215 -11.53 12.96 27.69
C TRP A 215 -12.07 11.54 27.53
N TYR A 216 -12.97 11.37 26.58
CA TYR A 216 -13.47 10.08 26.14
C TYR A 216 -13.26 9.94 24.65
N ARG A 217 -12.74 8.79 24.22
CA ARG A 217 -12.81 8.37 22.82
C ARG A 217 -14.19 7.77 22.57
N LYS A 218 -14.92 8.31 21.59
CA LYS A 218 -16.22 7.79 21.18
C LYS A 218 -16.09 6.35 20.70
N GLY A 219 -17.01 5.49 21.14
CA GLY A 219 -17.12 4.12 20.66
C GLY A 219 -17.80 4.07 19.30
N ILE A 220 -17.64 2.94 18.60
CA ILE A 220 -18.26 2.68 17.31
C ILE A 220 -19.78 2.89 17.37
N GLU A 221 -20.43 2.54 18.47
CA GLU A 221 -21.87 2.75 18.63
C GLU A 221 -22.26 4.22 18.63
N THR A 222 -21.55 5.06 19.38
CA THR A 222 -21.77 6.50 19.43
C THR A 222 -21.51 7.13 18.06
N ILE A 223 -20.40 6.72 17.43
CA ILE A 223 -20.01 7.18 16.09
C ILE A 223 -21.08 6.87 15.05
N LEU A 224 -21.56 5.63 14.98
CA LEU A 224 -22.58 5.24 14.01
C LEU A 224 -23.93 5.90 14.29
N LYS A 225 -24.34 6.02 15.56
CA LYS A 225 -25.57 6.74 15.94
C LYS A 225 -25.54 8.21 15.50
N GLU A 226 -24.42 8.90 15.70
CA GLU A 226 -24.23 10.28 15.22
C GLU A 226 -24.35 10.40 13.70
N ARG A 227 -23.99 9.34 12.96
CA ARG A 227 -24.15 9.27 11.50
C ARG A 227 -25.56 8.89 11.05
N GLY A 228 -26.50 8.69 11.97
CA GLY A 228 -27.82 8.13 11.64
C GLY A 228 -27.78 6.66 11.23
N LEU A 229 -26.71 5.94 11.56
CA LEU A 229 -26.48 4.56 11.20
C LEU A 229 -26.65 3.62 12.39
N GLY A 230 -26.86 2.34 12.05
CA GLY A 230 -26.86 1.25 13.02
C GLY A 230 -28.15 0.45 13.04
N LYS A 231 -28.06 -0.77 13.54
CA LYS A 231 -29.17 -1.74 13.56
C LYS A 231 -29.58 -2.15 14.97
N TRP A 232 -29.15 -1.42 16.01
CA TRP A 232 -29.42 -1.78 17.42
C TRP A 232 -30.91 -1.94 17.72
N ASP A 233 -31.75 -0.98 17.32
CA ASP A 233 -33.20 -1.05 17.60
C ASP A 233 -33.88 -2.17 16.82
N LYS A 234 -33.50 -2.38 15.55
CA LYS A 234 -33.99 -3.49 14.72
C LYS A 234 -33.69 -4.86 15.36
N TYR A 235 -32.46 -5.08 15.83
CA TYR A 235 -32.09 -6.33 16.48
C TYR A 235 -32.79 -6.47 17.85
N LYS A 236 -32.87 -5.39 18.62
CA LYS A 236 -33.55 -5.38 19.92
C LYS A 236 -35.03 -5.74 19.79
N ALA A 237 -35.72 -5.24 18.78
CA ALA A 237 -37.12 -5.59 18.49
C ALA A 237 -37.31 -7.09 18.16
N GLN A 238 -36.28 -7.75 17.64
CA GLN A 238 -36.27 -9.20 17.37
C GLN A 238 -35.82 -10.04 18.56
N GLY A 239 -35.61 -9.44 19.74
CA GLY A 239 -35.03 -10.12 20.91
C GLY A 239 -33.57 -10.54 20.71
N LYS A 240 -32.87 -9.93 19.75
CA LYS A 240 -31.47 -10.23 19.40
C LYS A 240 -30.55 -9.07 19.74
N TYR A 241 -29.26 -9.36 19.79
CA TYR A 241 -28.22 -8.35 19.92
C TYR A 241 -27.44 -8.20 18.61
N TRP A 242 -27.19 -6.96 18.18
CA TRP A 242 -26.32 -6.70 17.05
C TRP A 242 -24.86 -6.88 17.48
N LYS A 243 -24.31 -8.06 17.21
CA LYS A 243 -22.96 -8.46 17.65
C LYS A 243 -21.91 -7.46 17.18
N ALA A 244 -21.01 -7.06 18.08
CA ALA A 244 -19.93 -6.12 17.80
C ALA A 244 -19.04 -6.58 16.63
N LYS A 245 -18.57 -7.82 16.70
CA LYS A 245 -17.85 -8.49 15.62
C LYS A 245 -18.63 -9.73 15.22
N CYS A 246 -18.91 -9.89 13.92
CA CYS A 246 -19.63 -11.05 13.40
C CYS A 246 -18.74 -12.30 13.25
N GLY A 247 -17.41 -12.13 13.25
CA GLY A 247 -16.44 -13.21 13.04
C GLY A 247 -16.24 -13.59 11.58
N ASN A 248 -17.03 -13.02 10.66
CA ASN A 248 -16.81 -13.18 9.23
C ASN A 248 -15.55 -12.42 8.82
N LYS A 249 -14.70 -13.07 8.01
CA LYS A 249 -13.54 -12.41 7.40
C LYS A 249 -13.95 -11.41 6.32
N GLU A 250 -15.07 -11.68 5.67
CA GLU A 250 -15.63 -10.82 4.63
C GLU A 250 -16.97 -10.25 5.09
N PRO A 251 -17.21 -8.95 4.85
CA PRO A 251 -18.50 -8.34 5.08
C PRO A 251 -19.56 -8.93 4.13
N ASN A 252 -20.82 -8.77 4.50
CA ASN A 252 -21.92 -8.97 3.54
C ASN A 252 -21.96 -7.82 2.54
N SER A 253 -22.75 -7.95 1.46
CA SER A 253 -22.80 -6.97 0.36
C SER A 253 -23.09 -5.53 0.81
N ASP A 254 -23.92 -5.33 1.84
CA ASP A 254 -24.23 -4.00 2.38
C ASP A 254 -23.29 -3.57 3.54
N HIS A 255 -22.25 -4.36 3.81
CA HIS A 255 -21.26 -4.19 4.90
C HIS A 255 -21.86 -3.97 6.29
N SER A 256 -23.12 -4.37 6.50
CA SER A 256 -23.88 -4.04 7.70
C SER A 256 -23.96 -5.17 8.73
N CYS A 257 -23.29 -6.29 8.49
CA CYS A 257 -23.39 -7.49 9.32
C CYS A 257 -22.97 -7.26 10.78
N CYS A 258 -22.07 -6.30 11.04
CA CYS A 258 -21.73 -5.86 12.40
C CYS A 258 -21.29 -4.37 12.43
N PRO A 259 -21.30 -3.72 13.61
CA PRO A 259 -20.88 -2.33 13.74
C PRO A 259 -19.46 -2.06 13.21
N TYR A 260 -18.53 -3.00 13.39
CA TYR A 260 -17.15 -2.86 12.90
C TYR A 260 -17.09 -2.78 11.37
N HIS A 261 -17.69 -3.72 10.63
CA HIS A 261 -17.72 -3.67 9.17
C HIS A 261 -18.51 -2.47 8.64
N MET A 262 -19.58 -2.06 9.33
CA MET A 262 -20.36 -0.89 8.93
C MET A 262 -19.54 0.39 9.02
N LEU A 263 -18.76 0.53 10.11
CA LEU A 263 -17.85 1.67 10.28
C LEU A 263 -16.67 1.60 9.30
N GLU A 264 -16.15 0.41 9.04
CA GLU A 264 -15.04 0.20 8.10
C GLU A 264 -15.41 0.61 6.68
N ASN A 265 -16.66 0.38 6.28
CA ASN A 265 -17.17 0.76 4.97
C ASN A 265 -17.53 2.26 4.86
N GLN A 266 -17.37 3.05 5.91
CA GLN A 266 -17.63 4.48 5.85
C GLN A 266 -16.57 5.20 5.00
N PRO A 267 -16.94 6.29 4.30
CA PRO A 267 -16.06 6.93 3.31
C PRO A 267 -14.75 7.43 3.91
N ASP A 268 -14.79 8.04 5.08
CA ASP A 268 -13.60 8.55 5.77
C ASP A 268 -12.68 7.44 6.33
N PHE A 269 -13.24 6.27 6.67
CA PHE A 269 -12.47 5.09 7.07
C PHE A 269 -11.86 4.39 5.85
N ARG A 270 -12.60 4.25 4.75
CA ARG A 270 -12.09 3.67 3.49
C ARG A 270 -11.03 4.53 2.83
N ALA A 271 -11.17 5.85 2.89
CA ALA A 271 -10.22 6.80 2.30
C ALA A 271 -8.92 6.96 3.12
N GLN A 272 -8.81 6.28 4.27
CA GLN A 272 -7.63 6.38 5.12
C GLN A 272 -6.45 5.71 4.41
N LYS A 273 -5.38 6.49 4.21
CA LYS A 273 -4.14 6.06 3.58
C LYS A 273 -3.15 5.54 4.62
N THR A 274 -2.21 4.69 4.18
CA THR A 274 -1.11 4.24 5.03
C THR A 274 -0.11 5.39 5.29
N ALA A 275 0.73 5.26 6.31
CA ALA A 275 1.68 6.31 6.68
C ALA A 275 2.68 6.65 5.56
N LEU A 276 3.08 5.64 4.79
CA LEU A 276 3.99 5.81 3.65
C LEU A 276 3.27 6.38 2.44
N GLU A 277 2.04 5.92 2.17
CA GLU A 277 1.22 6.47 1.10
C GLU A 277 0.95 7.97 1.33
N GLU A 278 0.59 8.37 2.55
CA GLU A 278 0.41 9.78 2.91
C GLU A 278 1.71 10.59 2.71
N LEU A 279 2.86 10.03 3.12
CA LEU A 279 4.16 10.68 2.96
C LEU A 279 4.49 10.92 1.48
N VAL A 280 4.40 9.88 0.67
CA VAL A 280 4.75 9.90 -0.76
C VAL A 280 3.82 10.83 -1.54
N ILE A 281 2.50 10.76 -1.30
CA ILE A 281 1.53 11.64 -1.97
C ILE A 281 1.71 13.09 -1.55
N LYS A 282 2.03 13.35 -0.27
CA LYS A 282 2.30 14.71 0.20
C LYS A 282 3.55 15.32 -0.47
N ALA A 283 4.52 14.50 -0.84
CA ALA A 283 5.68 14.91 -1.63
C ALA A 283 5.38 15.07 -3.14
N GLY A 284 4.14 14.85 -3.58
CA GLY A 284 3.75 14.98 -4.98
C GLY A 284 4.06 13.75 -5.83
N HIS A 285 4.33 12.60 -5.22
CA HIS A 285 4.63 11.34 -5.90
C HIS A 285 3.46 10.35 -5.83
N LEU A 286 3.53 9.31 -6.66
CA LEU A 286 2.53 8.26 -6.75
C LEU A 286 2.94 7.08 -5.87
N TYR A 287 1.94 6.40 -5.29
CA TYR A 287 2.15 5.23 -4.44
C TYR A 287 1.19 4.11 -4.84
N ALA A 288 1.72 2.88 -4.85
CA ALA A 288 0.93 1.68 -5.03
C ALA A 288 1.60 0.50 -4.30
N LEU A 289 0.78 -0.47 -3.90
CA LEU A 289 1.24 -1.73 -3.34
C LEU A 289 1.05 -2.82 -4.39
N TYR A 290 2.02 -3.71 -4.57
CA TYR A 290 1.81 -4.91 -5.38
C TYR A 290 0.62 -5.71 -4.81
N PRO A 291 -0.22 -6.34 -5.64
CA PRO A 291 -1.24 -7.24 -5.13
C PRO A 291 -0.60 -8.45 -4.43
N LYS A 292 -1.27 -8.98 -3.40
CA LYS A 292 -0.86 -10.24 -2.78
C LYS A 292 -0.94 -11.38 -3.80
N TYR A 293 0.20 -11.97 -4.11
CA TYR A 293 0.32 -13.19 -4.90
C TYR A 293 1.04 -14.26 -4.07
N HIS A 294 0.56 -15.50 -4.14
CA HIS A 294 1.19 -16.67 -3.50
C HIS A 294 2.19 -17.37 -4.43
N SER A 295 2.50 -16.81 -5.60
CA SER A 295 3.29 -17.47 -6.65
C SER A 295 4.45 -16.63 -7.20
N LEU A 296 4.95 -15.63 -6.47
CA LEU A 296 6.19 -14.91 -6.79
C LEU A 296 7.32 -15.18 -5.79
N GLN A 297 7.14 -16.19 -4.92
CA GLN A 297 8.02 -16.44 -3.77
C GLN A 297 9.01 -17.59 -3.96
N GLU A 298 9.21 -18.05 -5.20
CA GLU A 298 10.31 -18.96 -5.54
C GLU A 298 11.05 -18.39 -6.75
N ASN A 299 12.20 -17.74 -6.46
CA ASN A 299 13.35 -17.43 -7.33
C ASN A 299 14.04 -16.08 -7.01
N LEU A 300 13.94 -15.56 -5.77
CA LEU A 300 14.58 -14.29 -5.41
C LEU A 300 15.91 -14.44 -4.63
N ASP A 301 16.36 -15.66 -4.33
CA ASP A 301 17.50 -15.88 -3.42
C ASP A 301 18.87 -16.00 -4.12
N GLY A 302 19.03 -15.47 -5.34
CA GLY A 302 20.27 -15.59 -6.11
C GLY A 302 20.86 -14.30 -6.68
N PHE A 303 20.22 -13.14 -6.53
CA PHE A 303 20.42 -12.05 -7.49
C PHE A 303 21.26 -10.85 -7.01
N LEU A 304 21.41 -10.56 -5.72
CA LEU A 304 21.70 -9.18 -5.29
C LEU A 304 23.17 -8.75 -5.11
N ASP A 305 24.12 -9.29 -5.88
CA ASP A 305 25.50 -8.73 -5.94
C ASP A 305 26.00 -8.41 -7.38
N HIS A 306 25.16 -8.55 -8.41
CA HIS A 306 25.49 -8.19 -9.82
C HIS A 306 24.50 -7.22 -10.48
N VAL A 307 23.38 -6.89 -9.82
CA VAL A 307 22.15 -6.34 -10.42
C VAL A 307 22.12 -4.82 -10.65
N SER A 308 23.03 -4.07 -10.01
CA SER A 308 23.02 -2.60 -10.06
C SER A 308 24.44 -2.03 -9.90
N PRO A 309 25.29 -2.15 -10.92
CA PRO A 309 26.63 -1.58 -10.91
C PRO A 309 26.60 -0.04 -10.74
N PRO A 310 27.51 0.58 -9.94
CA PRO A 310 27.44 2.01 -9.59
C PRO A 310 27.54 2.99 -10.76
N ASP A 311 28.17 2.58 -11.86
CA ASP A 311 28.51 3.42 -13.01
C ASP A 311 28.14 2.77 -14.36
N GLU A 312 27.35 1.69 -14.35
CA GLU A 312 26.92 0.98 -15.57
C GLU A 312 25.39 0.88 -15.66
N ILE A 313 24.89 0.45 -16.81
CA ILE A 313 23.45 0.32 -17.06
C ILE A 313 22.87 -0.76 -16.13
N PRO A 314 21.77 -0.51 -15.38
CA PRO A 314 21.18 -1.48 -14.46
C PRO A 314 20.33 -2.50 -15.23
N VAL A 315 20.99 -3.38 -15.99
CA VAL A 315 20.41 -4.36 -16.91
C VAL A 315 19.35 -5.21 -16.22
N GLU A 316 19.65 -5.72 -15.04
CA GLU A 316 18.80 -6.63 -14.28
C GLU A 316 17.55 -5.93 -13.72
N ILE A 317 17.66 -4.66 -13.31
CA ILE A 317 16.49 -3.87 -12.90
C ILE A 317 15.58 -3.57 -14.08
N ARG A 318 16.15 -3.31 -15.26
CA ARG A 318 15.35 -3.15 -16.49
C ARG A 318 14.67 -4.47 -16.91
N GLN A 319 15.35 -5.61 -16.75
CA GLN A 319 14.74 -6.93 -16.96
C GLN A 319 13.62 -7.22 -15.95
N TYR A 320 13.83 -6.87 -14.68
CA TYR A 320 12.80 -6.97 -13.64
C TYR A 320 11.60 -6.08 -13.96
N TYR A 321 11.84 -4.82 -14.35
CA TYR A 321 10.81 -3.88 -14.81
C TYR A 321 9.98 -4.48 -15.96
N ASN A 322 10.64 -5.00 -17.00
CA ASN A 322 9.94 -5.65 -18.12
C ASN A 322 9.12 -6.85 -17.66
N ARG A 323 9.67 -7.68 -16.76
CA ARG A 323 8.94 -8.83 -16.19
C ARG A 323 7.71 -8.38 -15.40
N CYS A 324 7.81 -7.33 -14.58
CA CYS A 324 6.67 -6.75 -13.86
C CYS A 324 5.57 -6.32 -14.83
N TRP A 325 5.91 -5.65 -15.94
CA TRP A 325 4.93 -5.24 -16.94
C TRP A 325 4.24 -6.40 -17.64
N ARG A 326 4.94 -7.50 -17.95
CA ARG A 326 4.30 -8.70 -18.51
C ARG A 326 3.17 -9.22 -17.62
N TYR A 327 3.41 -9.27 -16.31
CA TYR A 327 2.37 -9.64 -15.35
C TYR A 327 1.25 -8.59 -15.28
N ILE A 328 1.58 -7.30 -15.20
CA ILE A 328 0.58 -6.22 -15.15
C ILE A 328 -0.35 -6.28 -16.37
N CYS A 329 0.21 -6.40 -17.58
CA CYS A 329 -0.54 -6.49 -18.83
C CYS A 329 -1.39 -7.76 -18.89
N ALA A 330 -0.82 -8.93 -18.55
CA ALA A 330 -1.59 -10.17 -18.46
C ALA A 330 -2.82 -10.01 -17.55
N TYR A 331 -2.63 -9.41 -16.37
CA TYR A 331 -3.75 -9.21 -15.44
C TYR A 331 -4.78 -8.19 -15.93
N ASN A 332 -4.35 -7.15 -16.66
CA ASN A 332 -5.26 -6.21 -17.31
C ASN A 332 -6.15 -6.92 -18.36
N ASP A 333 -5.59 -7.90 -19.07
CA ASP A 333 -6.29 -8.74 -20.04
C ASP A 333 -7.12 -9.87 -19.39
N MET A 334 -7.23 -9.90 -18.06
CA MET A 334 -7.83 -10.99 -17.29
C MET A 334 -7.17 -12.37 -17.46
N LYS A 335 -5.89 -12.40 -17.86
CA LYS A 335 -5.06 -13.61 -17.95
C LYS A 335 -4.42 -13.93 -16.60
N ASP A 336 -3.98 -15.18 -16.41
CA ASP A 336 -3.31 -15.61 -15.17
C ASP A 336 -1.77 -15.49 -15.22
N GLY A 337 -1.11 -15.78 -14.10
CA GLY A 337 0.35 -15.66 -13.98
C GLY A 337 1.15 -16.64 -14.86
N ASN A 338 0.55 -17.74 -15.31
CA ASN A 338 1.20 -18.68 -16.23
C ASN A 338 1.15 -18.15 -17.67
N GLU A 339 0.07 -17.47 -18.02
CA GLU A 339 -0.13 -16.85 -19.33
C GLU A 339 0.72 -15.58 -19.53
N ALA A 340 1.23 -14.98 -18.45
CA ALA A 340 2.15 -13.85 -18.53
C ALA A 340 3.51 -14.19 -19.20
N PHE A 341 3.92 -15.47 -19.18
CA PHE A 341 5.19 -15.91 -19.78
C PHE A 341 5.16 -16.01 -21.31
N THR A 342 3.97 -16.05 -21.92
CA THR A 342 3.77 -16.26 -23.35
C THR A 342 3.36 -15.00 -24.11
N LEU A 343 3.20 -13.86 -23.43
CA LEU A 343 2.92 -12.58 -24.07
C LEU A 343 4.18 -12.04 -24.74
N ASP A 344 4.10 -11.81 -26.06
CA ASP A 344 5.13 -11.15 -26.85
C ASP A 344 4.92 -9.62 -26.73
N PHE A 345 5.91 -8.91 -26.19
CA PHE A 345 5.83 -7.45 -25.98
C PHE A 345 6.27 -6.67 -27.23
N SER A 346 6.29 -7.31 -28.40
CA SER A 346 6.55 -6.65 -29.66
C SER A 346 5.24 -6.20 -30.34
N GLU A 347 5.11 -4.87 -30.47
CA GLU A 347 4.17 -4.09 -31.29
C GLU A 347 2.87 -3.50 -30.67
N GLU A 348 2.21 -4.08 -29.66
CA GLU A 348 0.85 -3.58 -29.31
C GLU A 348 0.77 -2.45 -28.25
N VAL A 349 1.84 -2.13 -27.51
CA VAL A 349 1.82 -1.01 -26.55
C VAL A 349 2.43 0.28 -27.14
N ALA A 350 3.09 0.19 -28.31
CA ALA A 350 3.86 1.30 -28.87
C ALA A 350 3.00 2.36 -29.61
N HIS A 351 1.77 2.06 -30.03
CA HIS A 351 1.01 2.96 -30.93
C HIS A 351 -0.51 3.02 -30.74
N GLY A 352 -1.04 2.64 -29.57
CA GLY A 352 -2.46 2.83 -29.26
C GLY A 352 -2.80 4.30 -29.03
N VAL A 353 -3.03 5.08 -30.10
CA VAL A 353 -3.73 6.37 -30.01
C VAL A 353 -5.17 6.07 -29.61
N PHE A 354 -5.44 5.99 -28.31
CA PHE A 354 -6.79 6.19 -27.80
C PHE A 354 -6.99 7.70 -27.66
N ASP A 355 -7.75 8.27 -28.58
CA ASP A 355 -8.23 9.65 -28.54
C ASP A 355 -9.17 9.79 -27.33
N PHE A 356 -8.62 10.05 -26.15
CA PHE A 356 -9.39 10.58 -25.02
C PHE A 356 -9.61 12.07 -25.24
N LYS A 357 -10.47 12.39 -26.21
CA LYS A 357 -11.22 13.64 -26.13
C LYS A 357 -12.33 13.46 -25.13
N ASP A 358 -12.34 14.40 -24.20
CA ASP A 358 -13.39 14.70 -23.24
C ASP A 358 -13.57 13.61 -22.18
N ASP A 359 -12.93 13.83 -21.02
CA ASP A 359 -13.67 13.83 -19.75
C ASP A 359 -12.78 14.27 -18.58
N VAL A 360 -12.70 15.61 -18.46
CA VAL A 360 -12.53 16.27 -17.17
C VAL A 360 -13.82 16.00 -16.38
N PHE A 361 -13.88 14.96 -15.55
CA PHE A 361 -15.03 14.79 -14.65
C PHE A 361 -14.76 15.43 -13.29
N ASP A 362 -15.16 16.70 -13.25
CA ASP A 362 -15.62 17.43 -12.08
C ASP A 362 -16.83 16.71 -11.44
N SER A 363 -16.99 16.98 -10.17
CA SER A 363 -18.01 16.52 -9.24
C SER A 363 -19.47 16.74 -9.69
N LYS A 364 -20.35 15.79 -9.30
CA LYS A 364 -21.73 15.94 -8.76
C LYS A 364 -22.87 15.18 -9.47
N ASP A 365 -23.74 14.69 -8.58
CA ASP A 365 -25.18 14.41 -8.68
C ASP A 365 -25.69 13.12 -9.36
N ASP A 366 -26.09 12.18 -8.49
CA ASP A 366 -27.33 11.39 -8.39
C ASP A 366 -28.27 11.26 -9.63
N VAL A 367 -28.78 10.03 -9.88
CA VAL A 367 -30.16 9.56 -9.55
C VAL A 367 -30.48 8.22 -10.27
N PHE A 368 -31.22 7.38 -9.54
CA PHE A 368 -31.83 6.07 -9.84
C PHE A 368 -32.72 5.94 -11.09
N ASP A 369 -32.78 4.73 -11.65
CA ASP A 369 -33.97 3.82 -11.76
C ASP A 369 -33.49 2.52 -12.46
N SER A 370 -33.41 1.33 -11.84
CA SER A 370 -34.44 0.33 -11.48
C SER A 370 -35.39 -0.12 -12.60
N GLU A 371 -35.60 -1.45 -12.63
CA GLU A 371 -36.55 -2.26 -13.43
C GLU A 371 -35.99 -2.67 -14.82
N ASP A 372 -35.97 -3.94 -15.26
CA ASP A 372 -36.75 -5.12 -14.92
C ASP A 372 -36.05 -6.45 -15.30
N ASP A 373 -36.56 -7.51 -14.67
CA ASP A 373 -36.27 -8.95 -14.83
C ASP A 373 -36.38 -9.50 -16.28
N VAL A 374 -35.79 -10.68 -16.52
CA VAL A 374 -36.48 -11.94 -16.93
C VAL A 374 -35.48 -12.98 -17.49
N PHE A 375 -35.34 -14.09 -16.75
CA PHE A 375 -35.30 -15.52 -17.12
C PHE A 375 -34.75 -16.08 -18.46
N ASP A 376 -34.15 -17.28 -18.30
CA ASP A 376 -34.04 -18.42 -19.24
C ASP A 376 -33.16 -18.25 -20.50
N SER A 377 -32.43 -19.23 -21.01
CA SER A 377 -32.28 -20.68 -20.78
C SER A 377 -31.12 -21.20 -21.65
N MET A 378 -30.52 -22.33 -21.26
CA MET A 378 -30.05 -23.44 -22.12
C MET A 378 -29.25 -23.12 -23.40
N ASP A 379 -27.97 -23.48 -23.42
CA ASP A 379 -27.48 -24.79 -23.90
C ASP A 379 -26.04 -25.05 -23.41
#